data_AF-A0A2W6CRI8-F1
#
_entry.id   AF-A0A2W6CRI8-F1
#
_cell.length_a   1.000
_cell.length_b   1.000
_cell.length_c   1.000
_cell.angle_alpha   90.00
_cell.angle_beta   90.00
_cell.angle_gamma   90.00
#
_symmetry.space_group_name_H-M   'P 1'
#
loop_
_entity.id
_entity.type
_entity.pdbx_description
1 polymer ?
#
loop_
_entity_poly.entity_id
_entity_poly.type
_entity_poly.pdbx_seq_one_letter_code
_entity_poly.pdbx_strand_id
1 'polypeptide(L)'
;MTVAAGVAALVVAKSALFHAFGPGLAVTVLVGLAVAVVLVPAMLAVLGRWTFWPYGLAAQAPAGVGRAAISDAVDDDGPADAAPSRLVRLLSRRWVAAVVAAAVIAVLVVAGRPVTELRSAVSPVAVLPAGNPVRDAAAAASAGFAPGILSPTGVIVSAPGITDRPQALAALAGQLHRQPGVDIVLGPDNQLPIQRLLNQRLPDQLGIFLAPDGGAARVLVVFDSDPLGATAVGHLGELRAAMPGLLATAGLAGAQVSYIGDTATGLSLVDQARADLVRVAVAVGLVNLLLLMLFLRALVAPL
;
A
#
# COMPACT_ATOMS: atom_id res chain seq x y z
N MET A 1 14.31 -20.43 6.46
CA MET A 1 13.83 -20.64 5.07
C MET A 1 12.46 -20.05 4.82
N THR A 2 11.44 -20.29 5.67
CA THR A 2 10.09 -19.70 5.54
C THR A 2 10.10 -18.16 5.46
N VAL A 3 10.87 -17.49 6.34
CA VAL A 3 11.04 -16.03 6.31
C VAL A 3 11.68 -15.55 5.00
N ALA A 4 12.76 -16.21 4.54
CA ALA A 4 13.44 -15.85 3.30
C ALA A 4 12.52 -16.03 2.08
N ALA A 5 11.75 -17.12 2.03
CA ALA A 5 10.79 -17.39 0.96
C ALA A 5 9.61 -16.40 0.96
N GLY A 6 9.10 -16.04 2.14
CA GLY A 6 8.06 -15.01 2.28
C GLY A 6 8.53 -13.63 1.83
N VAL A 7 9.77 -13.25 2.18
CA VAL A 7 10.38 -11.99 1.73
C VAL A 7 10.68 -12.02 0.23
N ALA A 8 11.14 -13.15 -0.32
CA ALA A 8 11.38 -13.31 -1.76
C ALA A 8 10.09 -13.19 -2.59
N ALA A 9 8.92 -13.51 -2.02
CA ALA A 9 7.63 -13.34 -2.70
C ALA A 9 7.30 -11.86 -3.00
N LEU A 10 7.96 -10.89 -2.35
CA LEU A 10 7.83 -9.47 -2.69
C LEU A 10 8.31 -9.14 -4.12
N VAL A 11 9.14 -9.99 -4.74
CA VAL A 11 9.60 -9.84 -6.13
C VAL A 11 8.43 -9.94 -7.13
N VAL A 12 7.31 -10.54 -6.75
CA VAL A 12 6.11 -10.65 -7.60
C VAL A 12 5.38 -9.31 -7.76
N ALA A 13 5.69 -8.30 -6.94
CA ALA A 13 5.13 -6.96 -7.06
C ALA A 13 5.63 -6.25 -8.33
N LYS A 14 4.77 -5.47 -8.99
CA LYS A 14 5.16 -4.71 -10.20
C LYS A 14 5.75 -3.34 -9.91
N SER A 15 5.53 -2.78 -8.72
CA SER A 15 6.11 -1.50 -8.32
C SER A 15 7.62 -1.64 -8.05
N ALA A 16 8.38 -0.65 -8.54
CA ALA A 16 9.83 -0.60 -8.42
C ALA A 16 10.30 -0.62 -6.96
N LEU A 17 9.50 -0.05 -6.03
CA LEU A 17 9.80 -0.02 -4.61
C LEU A 17 9.86 -1.44 -4.02
N PHE A 18 8.80 -2.23 -4.18
CA PHE A 18 8.75 -3.59 -3.61
C PHE A 18 9.71 -4.55 -4.31
N HIS A 19 9.87 -4.42 -5.63
CA HIS A 19 10.80 -5.23 -6.40
C HIS A 19 12.27 -4.94 -6.06
N ALA A 20 12.62 -3.70 -5.67
CA ALA A 20 13.97 -3.35 -5.25
C ALA A 20 14.33 -3.91 -3.86
N PHE A 21 13.40 -3.91 -2.91
CA PHE A 21 13.67 -4.39 -1.55
C PHE A 21 13.64 -5.92 -1.40
N GLY A 22 12.79 -6.62 -2.18
CA GLY A 22 12.59 -8.06 -2.05
C GLY A 22 13.88 -8.90 -2.13
N PRO A 23 14.68 -8.78 -3.19
CA PRO A 23 15.92 -9.56 -3.33
C PRO A 23 16.95 -9.22 -2.25
N GLY A 24 17.11 -7.93 -1.93
CA GLY A 24 18.06 -7.48 -0.90
C GLY A 24 17.73 -8.08 0.47
N LEU A 25 16.47 -7.99 0.88
CA LEU A 25 16.01 -8.56 2.16
C LEU A 25 16.05 -10.09 2.18
N ALA A 26 15.79 -10.76 1.06
CA ALA A 26 15.87 -12.21 1.00
C ALA A 26 17.32 -12.70 1.18
N VAL A 27 18.28 -12.03 0.52
CA VAL A 27 19.71 -12.34 0.66
C VAL A 27 20.19 -12.11 2.09
N THR A 28 19.78 -11.03 2.76
CA THR A 28 20.20 -10.79 4.16
C THR A 28 19.70 -11.89 5.10
N VAL A 29 18.46 -12.37 4.93
CA VAL A 29 17.94 -13.48 5.74
C VAL A 29 18.67 -14.79 5.46
N LEU A 30 18.99 -15.09 4.19
CA LEU A 30 19.73 -16.30 3.83
C LEU A 30 21.17 -16.27 4.38
N VAL A 31 21.85 -15.13 4.26
CA VAL A 31 23.19 -14.95 4.83
C VAL A 31 23.14 -15.04 6.35
N GLY A 32 22.17 -14.38 7.01
CA GLY A 32 21.98 -14.46 8.45
C GLY A 32 21.74 -15.89 8.94
N LEU A 33 20.96 -16.67 8.20
CA LEU A 33 20.75 -18.09 8.49
C LEU A 33 22.04 -18.91 8.33
N ALA A 34 22.79 -18.71 7.25
CA ALA A 34 24.06 -19.39 7.03
C ALA A 34 25.07 -19.06 8.14
N VAL A 35 25.17 -17.78 8.51
CA VAL A 35 26.00 -17.33 9.62
C VAL A 35 25.53 -17.96 10.93
N ALA A 36 24.24 -17.97 11.25
CA ALA A 36 23.73 -18.57 12.47
C ALA A 36 24.06 -20.09 12.54
N VAL A 37 23.90 -20.81 11.43
CA VAL A 37 24.16 -22.25 11.36
C VAL A 37 25.65 -22.59 11.49
N VAL A 38 26.55 -21.71 11.04
CA VAL A 38 28.02 -21.94 11.12
C VAL A 38 28.62 -21.37 12.40
N LEU A 39 28.27 -20.13 12.73
CA LEU A 39 28.87 -19.37 13.82
C LEU A 39 28.39 -19.86 15.18
N VAL A 40 27.10 -20.18 15.36
CA VAL A 40 26.58 -20.60 16.66
C VAL A 40 27.23 -21.92 17.12
N PRO A 41 27.29 -22.99 16.30
CA PRO A 41 27.98 -24.21 16.70
C PRO A 41 29.48 -24.01 16.89
N ALA A 42 30.14 -23.19 16.06
CA ALA A 42 31.57 -22.88 16.21
C ALA A 42 31.87 -22.13 17.52
N MET A 43 31.07 -21.13 17.86
CA MET A 43 31.21 -20.40 19.12
C MET A 43 30.92 -21.30 20.33
N LEU A 44 29.90 -22.16 20.25
CA LEU A 44 29.65 -23.16 21.29
C LEU A 44 30.81 -24.16 21.44
N ALA A 45 31.44 -24.57 20.34
CA ALA A 45 32.59 -25.46 20.38
C ALA A 45 33.84 -24.78 20.99
N VAL A 46 34.06 -23.49 20.71
CA VAL A 46 35.21 -22.73 21.21
C VAL A 46 35.03 -22.29 22.67
N LEU A 47 33.86 -21.76 23.06
CA LEU A 47 33.59 -21.33 24.44
C LEU A 47 33.26 -22.51 25.36
N GLY A 48 32.72 -23.61 24.83
CA GLY A 48 32.43 -24.84 25.56
C GLY A 48 31.62 -24.59 26.84
N ARG A 49 32.20 -24.97 27.99
CA ARG A 49 31.55 -24.85 29.31
C ARG A 49 31.31 -23.41 29.77
N TRP A 50 32.00 -22.43 29.19
CA TRP A 50 31.85 -21.02 29.57
C TRP A 50 30.54 -20.40 29.07
N THR A 51 29.91 -20.98 28.03
CA THR A 51 28.61 -20.49 27.53
C THR A 51 27.46 -20.70 28.53
N PHE A 52 27.62 -21.62 29.49
CA PHE A 52 26.60 -21.97 30.48
C PHE A 52 26.84 -21.35 31.87
N TRP A 53 27.75 -20.38 31.98
CA TRP A 53 27.96 -19.60 33.21
C TRP A 53 26.99 -18.39 33.22
N PRO A 54 26.27 -18.04 34.31
CA PRO A 54 26.40 -18.44 35.74
C PRO A 54 25.48 -19.59 36.21
N TYR A 55 24.59 -20.11 35.35
CA TYR A 55 23.70 -21.23 35.68
C TYR A 55 24.34 -22.54 35.18
N GLY A 56 25.44 -22.94 35.80
CA GLY A 56 26.20 -24.12 35.39
C GLY A 56 25.31 -25.35 35.24
N LEU A 57 25.61 -26.19 34.24
CA LEU A 57 25.09 -27.55 34.14
C LEU A 57 25.54 -28.30 35.40
N ALA A 58 24.71 -28.27 36.45
CA ALA A 58 24.90 -29.10 37.63
C ALA A 58 24.84 -30.55 37.13
N ALA A 59 26.02 -31.15 37.03
CA ALA A 59 26.21 -32.49 36.51
C ALA A 59 25.42 -33.49 37.36
N GLN A 60 24.23 -33.84 36.91
CA GLN A 60 23.59 -35.11 37.18
C GLN A 60 23.69 -35.92 35.88
N ALA A 61 24.92 -36.16 35.43
CA ALA A 61 25.18 -37.23 34.49
C ALA A 61 25.22 -38.52 35.30
N PRO A 62 24.29 -39.47 35.13
CA PRO A 62 24.42 -40.79 35.75
C PRO A 62 25.72 -41.41 35.23
N ALA A 63 26.62 -41.77 36.14
CA ALA A 63 27.86 -42.44 35.78
C ALA A 63 27.51 -43.81 35.15
N GLY A 64 27.66 -43.94 33.82
CA GLY A 64 27.45 -45.21 33.12
C GLY A 64 26.80 -45.17 31.73
N VAL A 65 26.60 -44.01 31.12
CA VAL A 65 25.97 -43.92 29.79
C VAL A 65 27.02 -44.19 28.69
N GLY A 66 27.16 -45.47 28.32
CA GLY A 66 27.93 -45.89 27.14
C GLY A 66 27.29 -45.38 25.84
N ARG A 67 28.05 -45.39 24.73
CA ARG A 67 27.66 -44.91 23.39
C ARG A 67 26.29 -45.41 22.88
N ALA A 68 25.79 -46.54 23.40
CA ALA A 68 24.46 -47.09 23.10
C ALA A 68 23.30 -46.32 23.74
N ALA A 69 23.51 -45.66 24.88
CA ALA A 69 22.47 -44.87 25.53
C ALA A 69 22.35 -43.44 24.94
N ILE A 70 23.29 -43.03 24.09
CA ILE A 70 23.17 -41.80 23.27
C ILE A 70 22.32 -42.06 22.03
N SER A 71 22.32 -43.27 21.46
CA SER A 71 21.36 -43.63 20.40
C SER A 71 19.96 -43.83 20.97
N ASP A 72 19.83 -44.47 22.15
CA ASP A 72 18.52 -44.55 22.81
C ASP A 72 18.01 -43.17 23.23
N ALA A 73 18.86 -42.22 23.66
CA ALA A 73 18.40 -40.85 23.98
C ALA A 73 18.09 -39.97 22.75
N VAL A 74 18.42 -40.42 21.54
CA VAL A 74 18.03 -39.76 20.28
C VAL A 74 16.75 -40.36 19.71
N ASP A 75 16.44 -41.62 20.04
CA ASP A 75 15.17 -42.31 19.72
C ASP A 75 14.12 -42.23 20.85
N ASP A 76 14.54 -41.91 22.08
CA ASP A 76 13.67 -41.59 23.21
C ASP A 76 13.25 -40.13 23.06
N ASP A 77 12.08 -39.93 22.46
CA ASP A 77 11.23 -38.76 22.71
C ASP A 77 11.05 -38.66 24.23
N GLY A 78 12.05 -38.05 24.90
CA GLY A 78 12.09 -37.92 26.34
C GLY A 78 10.75 -37.36 26.83
N PRO A 79 10.20 -37.90 27.93
CA PRO A 79 8.79 -37.73 28.24
C PRO A 79 8.46 -36.26 28.32
N ALA A 80 7.61 -35.81 27.40
CA ALA A 80 6.80 -34.60 27.51
C ALA A 80 5.78 -34.71 28.67
N ASP A 81 6.15 -35.36 29.77
CA ASP A 81 5.36 -35.57 31.00
C ASP A 81 5.54 -34.42 32.00
N ALA A 82 5.86 -33.22 31.52
CA ALA A 82 5.45 -32.03 32.25
C ALA A 82 3.92 -31.99 32.18
N ALA A 83 3.25 -32.52 33.21
CA ALA A 83 1.79 -32.58 33.31
C ALA A 83 1.21 -31.27 32.73
N PRO A 84 0.42 -31.32 31.64
CA PRO A 84 0.05 -30.12 30.91
C PRO A 84 -0.57 -29.16 31.91
N SER A 85 0.00 -27.95 31.99
CA SER A 85 -0.38 -26.95 32.97
C SER A 85 -1.91 -26.83 33.01
N ARG A 86 -2.49 -26.55 34.18
CA ARG A 86 -3.96 -26.51 34.32
C ARG A 86 -4.64 -25.61 33.26
N LEU A 87 -3.91 -24.59 32.80
CA LEU A 87 -4.26 -23.74 31.66
C LEU A 87 -4.39 -24.52 30.34
N VAL A 88 -3.43 -25.38 29.97
CA VAL A 88 -3.48 -26.19 28.75
C VAL A 88 -4.65 -27.18 28.77
N ARG A 89 -4.96 -27.81 29.92
CA ARG A 89 -6.14 -28.68 30.06
C ARG A 89 -7.47 -27.92 29.98
N LEU A 90 -7.51 -26.70 30.50
CA LEU A 90 -8.69 -25.84 30.43
C LEU A 90 -8.93 -25.35 28.99
N LEU A 91 -7.86 -24.95 28.30
CA LEU A 91 -7.86 -24.47 26.90
C LEU A 91 -8.15 -25.58 25.88
N SER A 92 -7.77 -26.82 26.14
CA SER A 92 -8.04 -27.97 25.25
C SER A 92 -9.47 -28.50 25.33
N ARG A 93 -10.31 -27.97 26.23
CA ARG A 93 -11.74 -28.30 26.28
C ARG A 93 -12.45 -27.62 25.12
N ARG A 94 -13.07 -28.40 24.21
CA ARG A 94 -13.68 -27.92 22.94
C ARG A 94 -14.49 -26.62 23.04
N TRP A 95 -15.24 -26.44 24.12
CA TRP A 95 -16.07 -25.25 24.35
C TRP A 95 -15.25 -24.03 24.80
N VAL A 96 -14.26 -24.23 25.67
CA VAL A 96 -13.35 -23.15 26.09
C VAL A 96 -12.47 -22.74 24.92
N ALA A 97 -11.93 -23.71 24.16
CA ALA A 97 -11.19 -23.46 22.93
C ALA A 97 -12.02 -22.62 21.93
N ALA A 98 -13.28 -22.98 21.70
CA ALA A 98 -14.16 -22.26 20.79
C ALA A 98 -14.45 -20.83 21.27
N VAL A 99 -14.73 -20.64 22.56
CA VAL A 99 -14.97 -19.30 23.14
C VAL A 99 -13.72 -18.44 23.06
N VAL A 100 -12.55 -18.99 23.40
CA VAL A 100 -11.27 -18.28 23.32
C VAL A 100 -10.94 -17.94 21.86
N ALA A 101 -11.11 -18.87 20.92
CA ALA A 101 -10.88 -18.61 19.50
C ALA A 101 -11.84 -17.52 18.97
N ALA A 102 -13.12 -17.58 19.31
CA ALA A 102 -14.09 -16.56 18.93
C ALA A 102 -13.73 -15.19 19.53
N ALA A 103 -13.29 -15.15 20.80
CA ALA A 103 -12.83 -13.93 21.44
C ALA A 103 -11.57 -13.37 20.75
N VAL A 104 -10.60 -14.20 20.40
CA VAL A 104 -9.39 -13.80 19.67
C VAL A 104 -9.75 -13.27 18.28
N ILE A 105 -10.62 -13.96 17.53
CA ILE A 105 -11.10 -13.49 16.23
C ILE A 105 -11.82 -12.14 16.38
N ALA A 106 -12.70 -11.99 17.38
CA ALA A 106 -13.40 -10.74 17.63
C ALA A 106 -12.42 -9.60 17.94
N VAL A 107 -11.42 -9.85 18.79
CA VAL A 107 -10.37 -8.88 19.11
C VAL A 107 -9.56 -8.53 17.86
N LEU A 108 -9.17 -9.50 17.03
CA LEU A 108 -8.44 -9.25 15.79
C LEU A 108 -9.28 -8.46 14.77
N VAL A 109 -10.58 -8.74 14.65
CA VAL A 109 -11.49 -7.99 13.79
C VAL A 109 -11.63 -6.55 14.26
N VAL A 110 -11.80 -6.33 15.56
CA VAL A 110 -11.89 -4.97 16.14
C VAL A 110 -10.57 -4.23 15.99
N ALA A 111 -9.44 -4.88 16.28
CA ALA A 111 -8.10 -4.30 16.12
C ALA A 111 -7.73 -4.04 14.64
N GLY A 112 -8.32 -4.79 13.71
CA GLY A 112 -8.12 -4.63 12.27
C GLY A 112 -8.97 -3.51 11.63
N ARG A 113 -10.04 -3.04 12.29
CA ARG A 113 -10.91 -1.99 11.73
C ARG A 113 -10.18 -0.71 11.31
N PRO A 114 -9.26 -0.14 12.12
CA PRO A 114 -8.55 1.08 11.73
C PRO A 114 -7.76 0.94 10.42
N VAL A 115 -7.30 -0.28 10.09
CA VAL A 115 -6.60 -0.56 8.83
C VAL A 115 -7.52 -0.38 7.62
N THR A 116 -8.81 -0.67 7.78
CA THR A 116 -9.80 -0.51 6.70
C THR A 116 -10.17 0.94 6.42
N GLU A 117 -9.90 1.85 7.36
CA GLU A 117 -10.16 3.28 7.23
C GLU A 117 -8.94 4.08 6.76
N LEU A 118 -7.83 3.41 6.46
CA LEU A 118 -6.61 4.06 5.97
C LEU A 118 -6.87 4.77 4.64
N ARG A 119 -7.04 6.08 4.72
CA ARG A 119 -7.08 6.96 3.56
C ARG A 119 -5.67 7.07 2.97
N SER A 120 -5.45 6.52 1.78
CA SER A 120 -4.14 6.54 1.13
C SER A 120 -3.84 7.94 0.58
N ALA A 121 -2.95 8.67 1.25
CA ALA A 121 -2.42 9.95 0.79
C ALA A 121 -0.96 9.79 0.39
N VAL A 122 -0.51 10.61 -0.57
CA VAL A 122 0.88 10.70 -1.00
C VAL A 122 1.40 12.11 -0.77
N SER A 123 1.03 12.76 0.34
CA SER A 123 1.41 14.15 0.64
C SER A 123 2.72 14.20 1.42
N PRO A 124 3.85 14.60 0.80
CA PRO A 124 5.12 14.68 1.51
C PRO A 124 5.10 15.81 2.54
N VAL A 125 4.35 16.87 2.26
CA VAL A 125 4.23 18.08 3.11
C VAL A 125 3.54 17.74 4.43
N ALA A 126 2.53 16.87 4.41
CA ALA A 126 1.81 16.45 5.62
C ALA A 126 2.70 15.65 6.60
N VAL A 127 3.76 15.00 6.10
CA VAL A 127 4.69 14.17 6.89
C VAL A 127 5.81 15.01 7.51
N LEU A 128 6.00 16.26 7.07
CA LEU A 128 7.06 17.12 7.60
C LEU A 128 6.82 17.49 9.08
N PRO A 129 7.87 17.57 9.91
CA PRO A 129 7.76 17.99 11.30
C PRO A 129 7.11 19.37 11.46
N ALA A 130 6.51 19.61 12.63
CA ALA A 130 6.04 20.95 12.99
C ALA A 130 7.22 21.94 13.02
N GLY A 131 7.04 23.14 12.45
CA GLY A 131 8.10 24.16 12.31
C GLY A 131 9.02 23.97 11.11
N ASN A 132 8.71 23.05 10.19
CA ASN A 132 9.42 22.98 8.92
C ASN A 132 8.96 24.12 7.99
N PRO A 133 9.86 24.96 7.44
CA PRO A 133 9.48 26.13 6.66
C PRO A 133 8.68 25.78 5.39
N VAL A 134 8.86 24.58 4.82
CA VAL A 134 8.07 24.12 3.66
C VAL A 134 6.63 23.82 4.06
N ARG A 135 6.43 23.21 5.23
CA ARG A 135 5.10 22.94 5.78
C ARG A 135 4.37 24.23 6.13
N ASP A 136 5.09 25.19 6.73
CA ASP A 136 4.53 26.50 7.08
C ASP A 136 4.19 27.33 5.84
N ALA A 137 5.06 27.32 4.82
CA ALA A 137 4.80 27.97 3.54
C ALA A 137 3.59 27.37 2.81
N ALA A 138 3.47 26.03 2.80
CA ALA A 138 2.31 25.35 2.22
C ALA A 138 1.01 25.68 2.99
N ALA A 139 1.06 25.71 4.32
CA ALA A 139 -0.07 26.12 5.15
C ALA A 139 -0.48 27.58 4.88
N ALA A 140 0.49 28.49 4.79
CA ALA A 140 0.24 29.90 4.46
C ALA A 140 -0.37 30.07 3.05
N ALA A 141 0.13 29.33 2.05
CA ALA A 141 -0.44 29.35 0.71
C ALA A 141 -1.90 28.85 0.70
N SER A 142 -2.19 27.77 1.44
CA SER A 142 -3.55 27.21 1.56
C SER A 142 -4.54 28.11 2.29
N ALA A 143 -4.08 29.09 3.06
CA ALA A 143 -4.94 30.07 3.72
C ALA A 143 -5.46 31.16 2.75
N GLY A 144 -4.69 31.47 1.69
CA GLY A 144 -5.04 32.49 0.70
C GLY A 144 -5.59 31.94 -0.62
N PHE A 145 -5.34 30.66 -0.91
CA PHE A 145 -5.75 30.01 -2.15
C PHE A 145 -6.31 28.61 -1.90
N ALA A 146 -7.14 28.13 -2.82
CA ALA A 146 -7.61 26.74 -2.83
C ALA A 146 -6.39 25.79 -2.78
N PRO A 147 -6.34 24.80 -1.87
CA PRO A 147 -5.17 23.92 -1.73
C PRO A 147 -4.77 23.21 -3.03
N GLY A 148 -5.75 22.82 -3.86
CA GLY A 148 -5.51 22.21 -5.17
C GLY A 148 -4.92 23.13 -6.23
N ILE A 149 -4.87 24.47 -6.00
CA ILE A 149 -4.35 25.41 -7.01
C ILE A 149 -2.84 25.22 -7.23
N LEU A 150 -2.15 24.66 -6.23
CA LEU A 150 -0.72 24.37 -6.29
C LEU A 150 -0.40 23.29 -7.33
N SER A 151 -1.36 22.40 -7.62
CA SER A 151 -1.24 21.39 -8.66
C SER A 151 -2.62 21.05 -9.24
N PRO A 152 -3.14 21.89 -10.16
CA PRO A 152 -4.43 21.65 -10.80
C PRO A 152 -4.39 20.34 -11.59
N THR A 153 -5.45 19.56 -11.49
CA THR A 153 -5.59 18.34 -12.29
C THR A 153 -6.01 18.70 -13.71
N GLY A 154 -5.17 18.40 -14.69
CA GLY A 154 -5.55 18.58 -16.09
C GLY A 154 -6.37 17.39 -16.58
N VAL A 155 -7.58 17.65 -17.04
CA VAL A 155 -8.44 16.73 -17.76
C VAL A 155 -8.29 17.03 -19.25
N ILE A 156 -7.67 16.10 -19.99
CA ILE A 156 -7.50 16.20 -21.43
C ILE A 156 -8.57 15.35 -22.09
N VAL A 157 -9.41 15.98 -22.88
CA VAL A 157 -10.47 15.34 -23.67
C VAL A 157 -10.03 15.34 -25.12
N SER A 158 -9.88 14.16 -25.70
CA SER A 158 -9.40 13.97 -27.07
C SER A 158 -10.51 13.39 -27.94
N ALA A 159 -10.85 14.10 -29.01
CA ALA A 159 -11.74 13.65 -30.06
C ALA A 159 -11.48 14.45 -31.35
N PRO A 160 -11.70 13.87 -32.55
CA PRO A 160 -11.57 14.60 -33.80
C PRO A 160 -12.51 15.82 -33.85
N GLY A 161 -11.95 17.01 -34.13
CA GLY A 161 -12.70 18.26 -34.24
C GLY A 161 -13.36 18.71 -32.93
N ILE A 162 -12.74 18.40 -31.79
CA ILE A 162 -13.30 18.78 -30.48
C ILE A 162 -13.25 20.30 -30.25
N THR A 163 -12.30 20.98 -30.88
CA THR A 163 -12.16 22.44 -30.85
C THR A 163 -13.35 23.15 -31.50
N ASP A 164 -14.04 22.50 -32.45
CA ASP A 164 -15.21 23.04 -33.14
C ASP A 164 -16.52 22.85 -32.35
N ARG A 165 -16.43 22.31 -31.12
CA ARG A 165 -17.58 22.04 -30.25
C ARG A 165 -17.52 22.82 -28.92
N PRO A 166 -17.43 24.16 -28.95
CA PRO A 166 -17.28 24.97 -27.73
C PRO A 166 -18.43 24.77 -26.74
N GLN A 167 -19.67 24.65 -27.24
CA GLN A 167 -20.85 24.41 -26.39
C GLN A 167 -20.78 23.09 -25.60
N ALA A 168 -20.23 22.04 -26.23
CA ALA A 168 -20.06 20.74 -25.58
C ALA A 168 -18.96 20.80 -24.50
N LEU A 169 -17.87 21.51 -24.78
CA LEU A 169 -16.80 21.75 -23.80
C LEU A 169 -17.26 22.63 -22.63
N ALA A 170 -18.09 23.64 -22.88
CA ALA A 170 -18.71 24.45 -21.84
C ALA A 170 -19.68 23.65 -20.98
N ALA A 171 -20.51 22.80 -21.60
CA ALA A 171 -21.41 21.90 -20.88
C ALA A 171 -20.62 20.92 -19.99
N LEU A 172 -19.52 20.36 -20.49
CA LEU A 172 -18.62 19.52 -19.70
C LEU A 172 -18.01 20.31 -18.54
N ALA A 173 -17.47 21.51 -18.78
CA ALA A 173 -16.88 22.34 -17.72
C ALA A 173 -17.90 22.67 -16.60
N GLY A 174 -19.14 23.01 -16.96
CA GLY A 174 -20.21 23.26 -16.00
C GLY A 174 -20.68 22.01 -15.25
N GLN A 175 -20.48 20.82 -15.81
CA GLN A 175 -20.70 19.56 -15.12
C GLN A 175 -19.55 19.19 -14.19
N LEU A 176 -18.30 19.42 -14.61
CA LEU A 176 -17.10 19.23 -13.79
C LEU A 176 -17.13 20.12 -12.55
N HIS A 177 -17.59 21.37 -12.68
CA HIS A 177 -17.69 22.29 -11.55
C HIS A 177 -18.72 21.84 -10.48
N ARG A 178 -19.66 20.96 -10.86
CA ARG A 178 -20.66 20.40 -9.93
C ARG A 178 -20.18 19.09 -9.27
N GLN A 179 -18.97 18.64 -9.56
CA GLN A 179 -18.45 17.40 -8.98
C GLN A 179 -17.97 17.64 -7.54
N PRO A 180 -18.04 16.63 -6.67
CA PRO A 180 -17.60 16.73 -5.28
C PRO A 180 -16.15 17.23 -5.16
N GLY A 181 -15.96 18.24 -4.30
CA GLY A 181 -14.66 18.82 -3.97
C GLY A 181 -13.98 19.61 -5.09
N VAL A 182 -14.64 19.87 -6.22
CA VAL A 182 -14.13 20.76 -7.26
C VAL A 182 -14.46 22.21 -6.90
N ASP A 183 -13.43 23.03 -6.72
CA ASP A 183 -13.56 24.45 -6.37
C ASP A 183 -13.52 25.34 -7.63
N ILE A 184 -12.55 25.10 -8.51
CA ILE A 184 -12.37 25.89 -9.74
C ILE A 184 -12.21 24.97 -10.94
N VAL A 185 -12.88 25.30 -12.03
CA VAL A 185 -12.66 24.68 -13.34
C VAL A 185 -12.19 25.76 -14.31
N LEU A 186 -11.07 25.56 -14.98
CA LEU A 186 -10.52 26.48 -15.98
C LEU A 186 -10.51 25.75 -17.33
N GLY A 187 -11.18 26.32 -18.33
CA GLY A 187 -11.29 25.70 -19.64
C GLY A 187 -11.48 26.74 -20.74
N PRO A 188 -11.59 26.28 -22.00
CA PRO A 188 -11.58 27.15 -23.17
C PRO A 188 -12.77 28.12 -23.25
N ASP A 189 -13.92 27.77 -22.67
CA ASP A 189 -15.16 28.57 -22.74
C ASP A 189 -15.69 29.01 -21.37
N ASN A 190 -14.83 29.05 -20.33
CA ASN A 190 -15.32 29.33 -18.99
C ASN A 190 -15.51 30.84 -18.71
N GLN A 191 -16.69 31.19 -18.17
CA GLN A 191 -17.21 32.58 -18.08
C GLN A 191 -16.69 33.39 -16.88
N LEU A 192 -15.66 32.92 -16.17
CA LEU A 192 -15.18 33.60 -14.98
C LEU A 192 -14.64 35.01 -15.33
N PRO A 193 -14.93 36.06 -14.54
CA PRO A 193 -14.45 37.42 -14.81
C PRO A 193 -12.93 37.51 -14.95
N ILE A 194 -12.19 36.79 -14.09
CA ILE A 194 -10.73 36.69 -14.15
C ILE A 194 -10.28 36.04 -15.46
N GLN A 195 -11.04 35.08 -15.98
CA GLN A 195 -10.71 34.38 -17.20
C GLN A 195 -11.03 35.20 -18.44
N ARG A 196 -12.07 36.05 -18.43
CA ARG A 196 -12.27 37.06 -19.49
C ARG A 196 -11.08 38.02 -19.58
N LEU A 197 -10.52 38.43 -18.44
CA LEU A 197 -9.31 39.25 -18.40
C LEU A 197 -8.08 38.49 -18.90
N LEU A 198 -7.97 37.19 -18.56
CA LEU A 198 -6.91 36.33 -19.06
C LEU A 198 -7.03 36.15 -20.59
N ASN A 199 -8.18 35.77 -21.13
CA ASN A 199 -8.39 35.57 -22.58
C ASN A 199 -8.27 36.87 -23.38
N GLN A 200 -8.57 38.04 -22.78
CA GLN A 200 -8.31 39.33 -23.43
C GLN A 200 -6.82 39.68 -23.52
N ARG A 201 -5.99 39.16 -22.61
CA ARG A 201 -4.54 39.43 -22.53
C ARG A 201 -3.68 38.33 -23.14
N LEU A 202 -4.15 37.09 -23.10
CA LEU A 202 -3.53 35.89 -23.62
C LEU A 202 -4.27 35.54 -24.91
N PRO A 203 -3.68 35.76 -26.10
CA PRO A 203 -4.34 35.37 -27.35
C PRO A 203 -4.65 33.87 -27.32
N ASP A 204 -5.76 33.46 -27.97
CA ASP A 204 -6.15 32.05 -28.17
C ASP A 204 -5.02 31.19 -28.77
N GLN A 205 -4.01 31.83 -29.35
CA GLN A 205 -2.79 31.25 -29.91
C GLN A 205 -1.83 30.60 -28.90
N LEU A 206 -2.00 30.81 -27.59
CA LEU A 206 -1.12 30.16 -26.60
C LEU A 206 -1.40 28.66 -26.43
N GLY A 207 -2.47 28.12 -27.04
CA GLY A 207 -2.70 26.67 -27.11
C GLY A 207 -2.79 25.97 -25.76
N ILE A 208 -3.15 26.70 -24.69
CA ILE A 208 -3.13 26.19 -23.31
C ILE A 208 -4.31 25.22 -23.09
N PHE A 209 -5.47 25.54 -23.67
CA PHE A 209 -6.72 24.80 -23.49
C PHE A 209 -7.20 24.08 -24.73
N LEU A 210 -6.76 24.47 -25.92
CA LEU A 210 -7.12 23.83 -27.19
C LEU A 210 -5.85 23.44 -27.92
N ALA A 211 -5.82 22.20 -28.41
CA ALA A 211 -4.68 21.72 -29.19
C ALA A 211 -4.69 22.36 -30.59
N PRO A 212 -3.51 22.74 -31.13
CA PRO A 212 -3.41 23.37 -32.45
C PRO A 212 -3.94 22.49 -33.60
N ASP A 213 -3.93 21.18 -33.41
CA ASP A 213 -4.39 20.17 -34.39
C ASP A 213 -5.91 19.92 -34.34
N GLY A 214 -6.64 20.57 -33.42
CA GLY A 214 -8.08 20.39 -33.25
C GLY A 214 -8.49 19.08 -32.56
N GLY A 215 -7.53 18.25 -32.15
CA GLY A 215 -7.77 16.89 -31.68
C GLY A 215 -7.97 16.74 -30.18
N ALA A 216 -7.65 17.77 -29.40
CA ALA A 216 -7.77 17.73 -27.95
C ALA A 216 -8.14 19.08 -27.33
N ALA A 217 -8.86 19.02 -26.22
CA ALA A 217 -9.14 20.14 -25.34
C ALA A 217 -8.68 19.79 -23.92
N ARG A 218 -8.04 20.74 -23.25
CA ARG A 218 -7.61 20.63 -21.87
C ARG A 218 -8.54 21.47 -20.99
N VAL A 219 -8.94 20.90 -19.87
CA VAL A 219 -9.66 21.56 -18.78
C VAL A 219 -8.86 21.35 -17.50
N LEU A 220 -8.55 22.40 -16.75
CA LEU A 220 -7.91 22.28 -15.46
C LEU A 220 -8.98 22.26 -14.36
N VAL A 221 -8.87 21.31 -13.46
CA VAL A 221 -9.77 21.12 -12.32
C VAL A 221 -8.95 21.33 -11.06
N VAL A 222 -9.35 22.29 -10.25
CA VAL A 222 -8.75 22.62 -8.96
C VAL A 222 -9.66 22.06 -7.88
N PHE A 223 -9.13 21.15 -7.07
CA PHE A 223 -9.84 20.63 -5.92
C PHE A 223 -9.70 21.54 -4.69
N ASP A 224 -10.67 21.47 -3.79
CA ASP A 224 -10.71 22.18 -2.51
C ASP A 224 -9.73 21.65 -1.44
N SER A 225 -8.98 20.61 -1.78
CA SER A 225 -8.15 19.82 -0.86
C SER A 225 -6.74 19.62 -1.42
N ASP A 226 -5.80 19.22 -0.56
CA ASP A 226 -4.40 18.97 -0.94
C ASP A 226 -4.36 17.98 -2.12
N PRO A 227 -3.74 18.34 -3.27
CA PRO A 227 -3.75 17.54 -4.49
C PRO A 227 -3.11 16.15 -4.30
N LEU A 228 -2.18 15.99 -3.37
CA LEU A 228 -1.59 14.69 -3.03
C LEU A 228 -2.23 14.05 -1.80
N GLY A 229 -3.21 14.73 -1.18
CA GLY A 229 -4.00 14.24 -0.07
C GLY A 229 -5.00 13.17 -0.50
N ALA A 230 -5.36 12.29 0.44
CA ALA A 230 -6.28 11.19 0.14
C ALA A 230 -7.68 11.66 -0.29
N THR A 231 -8.12 12.82 0.17
CA THR A 231 -9.42 13.40 -0.20
C THR A 231 -9.44 13.80 -1.67
N ALA A 232 -8.46 14.56 -2.16
CA ALA A 232 -8.39 14.96 -3.58
C ALA A 232 -8.17 13.76 -4.50
N VAL A 233 -7.32 12.81 -4.10
CA VAL A 233 -7.12 11.55 -4.84
C VAL A 233 -8.42 10.75 -4.92
N GLY A 234 -9.19 10.69 -3.83
CA GLY A 234 -10.51 10.05 -3.80
C GLY A 234 -11.52 10.75 -4.73
N HIS A 235 -11.64 12.07 -4.64
CA HIS A 235 -12.51 12.87 -5.51
C HIS A 235 -12.14 12.72 -6.99
N LEU A 236 -10.84 12.63 -7.32
CA LEU A 236 -10.41 12.34 -8.69
C LEU A 236 -10.81 10.93 -9.15
N GLY A 237 -10.74 9.94 -8.25
CA GLY A 237 -11.24 8.58 -8.52
C GLY A 237 -12.74 8.55 -8.82
N GLU A 238 -13.54 9.27 -8.02
CA GLU A 238 -14.98 9.43 -8.22
C GLU A 238 -15.29 10.17 -9.53
N LEU A 239 -14.58 11.27 -9.78
CA LEU A 239 -14.66 12.04 -11.03
C LEU A 239 -14.38 11.15 -12.24
N ARG A 240 -13.33 10.33 -12.17
CA ARG A 240 -12.96 9.38 -13.24
C ARG A 240 -14.05 8.34 -13.49
N ALA A 241 -14.70 7.84 -12.44
CA ALA A 241 -15.81 6.91 -12.55
C ALA A 241 -17.07 7.56 -13.14
N ALA A 242 -17.33 8.83 -12.82
CA ALA A 242 -18.46 9.60 -13.35
C ALA A 242 -18.25 10.11 -14.78
N MET A 243 -16.99 10.30 -15.20
CA MET A 243 -16.61 10.94 -16.47
C MET A 243 -17.34 10.39 -17.71
N PRO A 244 -17.52 9.08 -17.90
CA PRO A 244 -18.25 8.56 -19.06
C PRO A 244 -19.69 9.11 -19.16
N GLY A 245 -20.37 9.27 -18.03
CA GLY A 245 -21.71 9.86 -17.97
C GLY A 245 -21.71 11.37 -18.22
N LEU A 246 -20.68 12.07 -17.74
CA LEU A 246 -20.53 13.52 -17.99
C LEU A 246 -20.29 13.80 -19.48
N LEU A 247 -19.39 13.04 -20.11
CA LEU A 247 -19.13 13.14 -21.55
C LEU A 247 -20.39 12.85 -22.37
N ALA A 248 -21.15 11.81 -22.01
CA ALA A 248 -22.40 11.48 -22.71
C ALA A 248 -23.41 12.63 -22.61
N THR A 249 -23.58 13.21 -21.43
CA THR A 249 -24.52 14.32 -21.20
C THR A 249 -24.07 15.61 -21.91
N ALA A 250 -22.76 15.82 -22.06
CA ALA A 250 -22.18 16.95 -22.78
C ALA A 250 -22.18 16.76 -24.32
N GLY A 251 -22.66 15.63 -24.85
CA GLY A 251 -22.61 15.34 -26.28
C GLY A 251 -21.21 14.96 -26.80
N LEU A 252 -20.32 14.55 -25.91
CA LEU A 252 -18.94 14.10 -26.17
C LEU A 252 -18.78 12.59 -25.98
N ALA A 253 -19.87 11.82 -26.18
CA ALA A 253 -19.82 10.36 -26.11
C ALA A 253 -18.75 9.79 -27.07
N GLY A 254 -17.86 8.96 -26.55
CA GLY A 254 -16.76 8.36 -27.31
C GLY A 254 -15.45 9.17 -27.33
N ALA A 255 -15.41 10.36 -26.72
CA ALA A 255 -14.16 11.07 -26.50
C ALA A 255 -13.26 10.30 -25.52
N GLN A 256 -11.95 10.29 -25.79
CA GLN A 256 -10.97 9.72 -24.87
C GLN A 256 -10.61 10.76 -23.81
N VAL A 257 -10.49 10.34 -22.56
CA VAL A 257 -10.09 11.22 -21.45
C VAL A 257 -8.82 10.72 -20.79
N SER A 258 -7.88 11.63 -20.61
CA SER A 258 -6.66 11.42 -19.84
C SER A 258 -6.51 12.48 -18.76
N TYR A 259 -5.87 12.10 -17.66
CA TYR A 259 -5.69 12.95 -16.49
C TYR A 259 -4.19 13.21 -16.28
N ILE A 260 -3.84 14.45 -15.98
CA ILE A 260 -2.47 14.90 -15.72
C ILE A 260 -2.40 15.73 -14.44
N GLY A 261 -1.20 15.92 -13.90
CA GLY A 261 -0.95 16.63 -12.65
C GLY A 261 -0.64 15.68 -11.49
N ASP A 262 -0.33 16.26 -10.33
CA ASP A 262 0.15 15.47 -9.19
C ASP A 262 -0.94 14.59 -8.60
N THR A 263 -2.19 15.06 -8.54
CA THR A 263 -3.34 14.27 -8.08
C THR A 263 -3.55 13.00 -8.91
N ALA A 264 -3.40 13.10 -10.24
CA ALA A 264 -3.53 11.96 -11.16
C ALA A 264 -2.38 10.95 -10.99
N THR A 265 -1.18 11.46 -10.73
CA THR A 265 0.00 10.64 -10.41
C THR A 265 -0.21 9.94 -9.06
N GLY A 266 -0.68 10.67 -8.04
CA GLY A 266 -1.03 10.13 -6.73
C GLY A 266 -2.06 9.02 -6.80
N LEU A 267 -3.15 9.23 -7.55
CA LEU A 267 -4.17 8.19 -7.79
C LEU A 267 -3.58 6.94 -8.44
N SER A 268 -2.73 7.12 -9.46
CA SER A 268 -2.07 6.00 -10.14
C SER A 268 -1.16 5.20 -9.21
N LEU A 269 -0.44 5.88 -8.31
CA LEU A 269 0.39 5.25 -7.28
C LEU A 269 -0.46 4.46 -6.28
N VAL A 270 -1.60 5.00 -5.84
CA VAL A 270 -2.53 4.32 -4.93
C VAL A 270 -3.13 3.07 -5.59
N ASP A 271 -3.61 3.19 -6.83
CA ASP A 271 -4.17 2.07 -7.59
C ASP A 271 -3.11 0.96 -7.80
N GLN A 272 -1.89 1.34 -8.15
CA GLN A 272 -0.79 0.40 -8.34
C GLN A 272 -0.38 -0.27 -7.03
N ALA A 273 -0.23 0.50 -5.94
CA ALA A 273 0.10 -0.04 -4.63
C ALA A 273 -0.96 -1.04 -4.15
N ARG A 274 -2.25 -0.71 -4.31
CA ARG A 274 -3.36 -1.60 -3.94
C ARG A 274 -3.34 -2.90 -4.75
N ALA A 275 -3.16 -2.81 -6.07
CA ALA A 275 -3.08 -3.99 -6.93
C ALA A 275 -1.86 -4.87 -6.59
N ASP A 276 -0.72 -4.26 -6.25
CA ASP A 276 0.47 -4.97 -5.84
C ASP A 276 0.31 -5.64 -4.47
N LEU A 277 -0.31 -4.96 -3.50
CA LEU A 277 -0.58 -5.56 -2.18
C LEU A 277 -1.40 -6.84 -2.31
N VAL A 278 -2.43 -6.86 -3.17
CA VAL A 278 -3.23 -8.07 -3.42
C VAL A 278 -2.38 -9.16 -4.07
N ARG A 279 -1.56 -8.84 -5.07
CA ARG A 279 -0.67 -9.82 -5.72
C ARG A 279 0.35 -10.40 -4.75
N VAL A 280 0.99 -9.55 -3.95
CA VAL A 280 1.96 -9.95 -2.93
C VAL A 280 1.31 -10.80 -1.85
N ALA A 281 0.15 -10.40 -1.34
CA ALA A 281 -0.56 -11.17 -0.31
C ALA A 281 -0.91 -12.58 -0.81
N VAL A 282 -1.40 -12.70 -2.05
CA VAL A 282 -1.67 -14.00 -2.68
C VAL A 282 -0.37 -14.80 -2.85
N ALA A 283 0.71 -14.20 -3.34
CA ALA A 283 1.97 -14.89 -3.54
C ALA A 283 2.59 -15.38 -2.22
N VAL A 284 2.65 -14.52 -1.20
CA VAL A 284 3.13 -14.87 0.15
C VAL A 284 2.27 -15.96 0.77
N GLY A 285 0.94 -15.84 0.65
CA GLY A 285 0.00 -16.84 1.14
C GLY A 285 0.23 -18.22 0.51
N LEU A 286 0.37 -18.28 -0.82
CA LEU A 286 0.65 -19.52 -1.54
C LEU A 286 2.01 -20.11 -1.18
N VAL A 287 3.07 -19.30 -1.12
CA VAL A 287 4.40 -19.75 -0.73
C VAL A 287 4.39 -20.33 0.69
N ASN A 288 3.76 -19.63 1.63
CA ASN A 288 3.67 -20.10 3.01
C ASN A 288 2.82 -21.38 3.12
N LEU A 289 1.69 -21.44 2.43
CA LEU A 289 0.82 -22.62 2.39
C LEU A 289 1.58 -23.85 1.90
N LEU A 290 2.33 -23.72 0.79
CA LEU A 290 3.13 -24.81 0.22
C LEU A 290 4.25 -25.26 1.16
N LEU A 291 4.94 -24.31 1.81
CA LEU A 291 5.98 -24.63 2.77
C LEU A 291 5.41 -25.33 4.01
N LEU A 292 4.27 -24.87 4.54
CA LEU A 292 3.61 -25.51 5.66
C LEU A 292 3.14 -26.92 5.31
N MET A 293 2.55 -27.12 4.12
CA MET A 293 2.14 -28.44 3.64
C MET A 293 3.34 -29.39 3.51
N LEU A 294 4.48 -28.89 3.05
CA LEU A 294 5.73 -29.67 2.95
C LEU A 294 6.28 -30.05 4.34
N PHE A 295 6.34 -29.09 5.28
CA PHE A 295 6.87 -29.33 6.62
C PHE A 295 5.95 -30.22 7.48
N LEU A 296 4.63 -29.99 7.41
CA LEU A 296 3.64 -30.71 8.21
C LEU A 296 3.21 -32.04 7.57
N ARG A 297 3.54 -32.28 6.29
CA ARG A 297 3.06 -33.43 5.50
C ARG A 297 1.53 -33.62 5.56
N ALA A 298 0.79 -32.53 5.75
CA ALA A 298 -0.66 -32.53 5.91
C ALA A 298 -1.28 -31.38 5.11
N LEU A 299 -2.41 -31.67 4.45
CA LEU A 299 -3.16 -30.68 3.66
C LEU A 299 -4.12 -29.82 4.49
N VAL A 300 -4.67 -30.39 5.57
CA VAL A 300 -5.77 -29.76 6.34
C VAL A 300 -5.25 -28.85 7.44
N ALA A 301 -4.10 -29.16 8.04
CA ALA A 301 -3.52 -28.34 9.11
C ALA A 301 -3.07 -26.93 8.67
N PRO A 302 -2.59 -26.70 7.43
CA PRO A 302 -2.21 -25.37 6.95
C PRO A 302 -3.34 -24.48 6.41
N LEU A 303 -4.54 -25.04 6.18
CA LEU A 303 -5.70 -24.35 5.58
C LEU A 303 -6.50 -23.59 6.64
#